data_AF-C4LIJ7-F1
#
_entry.id   AF-C4LIJ7-F1
#
_cell.length_a   1.000
_cell.length_b   1.000
_cell.length_c   1.000
_cell.angle_alpha   90.00
_cell.angle_beta   90.00
_cell.angle_gamma   90.00
#
_symmetry.space_group_name_H-M   'P 1'
#
loop_
_entity.id
_entity.type
_entity.pdbx_description
1 polymer ?
#
loop_
_entity_poly.entity_id
_entity_poly.type
_entity_poly.pdbx_seq_one_letter_code
_entity_poly.pdbx_strand_id
1 'polypeptide(L)'
;MHSDGTQTTTRNRGDMCPGTLRLFTASDGMIGRVRSPGGDIQPHQWTALGAMADDLGDGDVHITSRGNIQIRGVESVDDFASAVAEAGLLPYPRHDRMRNYLASPLSGRSGSVGDVRSLVRAVDRELIQYDDTADLPGRTLFAFDDGRGDVIAERPDFGVIATTKTRPSDAHDFFDVVIGGDYLVGSLPRARVVDSVVELARQWQARRGKNWRIEETPGAAEDLAQWARENLVGLEDPVHDVLPVYEESADNELGLRQPMGWIDQDDGRVSLACVLPFGRMDSACARLLGAVGKPSTVTCWHGVVVHDLTPAEADEAVRFLAPRGLVFDAASPLARVTACTGLPQCRKSRDDVRSDAVRAINAGSLPGGRVHFVGCERRCGAPNMDYTEFLAEGDGVYETSEVTHHA
;
A
#
# COMPACT_ATOMS: atom_id res chain seq x y z
N MET A 1 -28.78 -22.19 5.18
CA MET A 1 -29.47 -20.89 5.10
C MET A 1 -28.40 -19.82 5.28
N HIS A 2 -27.87 -19.33 4.17
CA HIS A 2 -26.78 -18.36 4.15
C HIS A 2 -27.32 -16.98 4.51
N SER A 3 -26.71 -16.34 5.51
CA SER A 3 -26.94 -14.93 5.79
C SER A 3 -26.08 -14.11 4.84
N ASP A 4 -26.69 -13.71 3.73
CA ASP A 4 -26.18 -12.69 2.83
C ASP A 4 -26.24 -11.35 3.59
N GLY A 5 -25.08 -10.93 4.11
CA GLY A 5 -24.95 -9.82 5.03
C GLY A 5 -24.14 -8.69 4.40
N THR A 6 -24.66 -8.07 3.34
CA THR A 6 -24.19 -6.74 2.91
C THR A 6 -24.54 -5.74 4.01
N GLN A 7 -23.65 -5.62 5.01
CA GLN A 7 -23.75 -4.60 6.03
C GLN A 7 -23.60 -3.23 5.37
N THR A 8 -24.73 -2.56 5.15
CA THR A 8 -24.77 -1.11 4.94
C THR A 8 -24.23 -0.47 6.22
N THR A 9 -22.92 -0.21 6.27
CA THR A 9 -22.31 0.45 7.42
C THR A 9 -22.72 1.92 7.40
N THR A 10 -23.85 2.24 8.04
CA THR A 10 -24.21 3.62 8.36
C THR A 10 -23.18 4.15 9.36
N ARG A 11 -22.21 4.92 8.86
CA ARG A 11 -21.12 5.44 9.68
C ARG A 11 -21.57 6.70 10.41
N ASN A 12 -21.59 6.61 11.74
CA ASN A 12 -21.97 7.71 12.64
C ASN A 12 -20.83 8.67 12.99
N ARG A 13 -19.63 8.48 12.44
CA ARG A 13 -18.46 9.34 12.70
C ARG A 13 -17.73 9.71 11.42
N GLY A 14 -17.17 10.93 11.42
CA GLY A 14 -16.27 11.39 10.37
C GLY A 14 -15.02 10.50 10.25
N ASP A 15 -14.33 10.65 9.12
CA ASP A 15 -13.10 9.92 8.86
C ASP A 15 -11.95 10.45 9.73
N MET A 16 -11.43 9.58 10.61
CA MET A 16 -10.39 9.85 11.62
C MET A 16 -9.01 9.36 11.18
N CYS A 17 -8.84 9.18 9.87
CA CYS A 17 -7.60 8.77 9.26
C CYS A 17 -6.48 9.79 9.53
N PRO A 18 -5.33 9.38 10.13
CA PRO A 18 -4.24 10.30 10.45
C PRO A 18 -3.59 10.87 9.18
N GLY A 19 -3.24 12.15 9.19
CA GLY A 19 -2.39 12.82 8.21
C GLY A 19 -1.06 13.24 8.83
N THR A 20 -0.38 14.18 8.18
CA THR A 20 0.81 14.85 8.71
C THR A 20 0.44 16.04 9.59
N LEU A 21 -0.61 16.77 9.23
CA LEU A 21 -1.09 17.96 9.95
C LEU A 21 -2.23 17.61 10.91
N ARG A 22 -2.92 16.48 10.68
CA ARG A 22 -3.99 15.97 11.54
C ARG A 22 -3.67 14.58 12.05
N LEU A 23 -2.94 14.52 13.16
CA LEU A 23 -2.56 13.24 13.76
C LEU A 23 -3.73 12.57 14.45
N PHE A 24 -3.63 11.25 14.64
CA PHE A 24 -4.60 10.46 15.39
C PHE A 24 -4.05 10.09 16.77
N THR A 25 -4.78 10.41 17.84
CA THR A 25 -4.41 10.01 19.20
C THR A 25 -4.64 8.52 19.43
N ALA A 26 -3.55 7.77 19.60
CA ALA A 26 -3.56 6.37 19.96
C ALA A 26 -3.21 6.16 21.44
N SER A 27 -2.90 4.91 21.85
CA SER A 27 -2.59 4.60 23.26
C SER A 27 -1.15 4.88 23.61
N ASP A 28 -0.30 4.76 22.60
CA ASP A 28 1.13 4.88 22.58
C ASP A 28 1.60 6.30 22.22
N GLY A 29 0.68 7.26 22.05
CA GLY A 29 0.96 8.61 21.57
C GLY A 29 0.17 8.93 20.30
N MET A 30 0.46 10.06 19.66
CA MET A 30 -0.17 10.37 18.37
C MET A 30 0.51 9.60 17.22
N ILE A 31 -0.27 9.31 16.18
CA ILE A 31 0.22 8.68 14.95
C ILE A 31 0.26 9.75 13.87
N GLY A 32 1.46 10.03 13.37
CA GLY A 32 1.72 10.86 12.20
C GLY A 32 2.01 10.02 10.97
N ARG A 33 1.51 10.46 9.81
CA ARG A 33 1.80 9.84 8.52
C ARG A 33 2.56 10.81 7.64
N VAL A 34 3.43 10.28 6.77
CA VAL A 34 4.18 11.08 5.80
C VAL A 34 3.67 10.84 4.38
N ARG A 35 4.04 11.72 3.45
CA ARG A 35 3.60 11.67 2.05
C ARG A 35 4.69 11.09 1.13
N SER A 36 4.40 9.93 0.55
CA SER A 36 5.25 9.25 -0.43
C SER A 36 4.41 8.70 -1.60
N PRO A 37 4.08 9.52 -2.62
CA PRO A 37 3.30 9.08 -3.78
C PRO A 37 3.94 7.86 -4.44
N GLY A 38 3.18 6.76 -4.62
CA GLY A 38 3.70 5.53 -5.20
C GLY A 38 4.69 4.78 -4.30
N GLY A 39 4.86 5.23 -3.05
CA GLY A 39 5.89 4.70 -2.15
C GLY A 39 7.31 5.18 -2.45
N ASP A 40 7.53 6.14 -3.38
CA ASP A 40 8.87 6.64 -3.73
C ASP A 40 9.53 7.32 -2.52
N ILE A 41 10.68 6.81 -2.10
CA ILE A 41 11.48 7.32 -0.98
C ILE A 41 12.94 7.45 -1.42
N GLN A 42 13.48 8.65 -1.20
CA GLN A 42 14.87 9.00 -1.48
C GLN A 42 15.77 8.68 -0.27
N PRO A 43 17.09 8.45 -0.47
CA PRO A 43 18.00 8.07 0.61
C PRO A 43 17.98 9.00 1.83
N HIS A 44 18.01 10.32 1.60
CA HIS A 44 17.99 11.30 2.68
C HIS A 44 16.69 11.28 3.50
N GLN A 45 15.59 10.86 2.88
CA GLN A 45 14.29 10.76 3.55
C GLN A 45 14.28 9.58 4.54
N TRP A 46 14.96 8.48 4.22
CA TRP A 46 15.16 7.39 5.19
C TRP A 46 15.97 7.82 6.41
N THR A 47 17.03 8.60 6.19
CA THR A 47 17.80 9.19 7.30
C THR A 47 16.92 10.09 8.17
N ALA A 48 16.10 10.94 7.56
CA ALA A 48 15.16 11.81 8.27
C ALA A 48 14.08 11.03 9.02
N LEU A 49 13.52 9.98 8.41
CA LEU A 49 12.54 9.08 9.06
C LEU A 49 13.14 8.38 10.28
N GLY A 50 14.39 7.94 10.19
CA GLY A 50 15.11 7.38 11.35
C GLY A 50 15.29 8.40 12.48
N ALA A 51 15.60 9.66 12.16
CA ALA A 51 15.68 10.73 13.16
C ALA A 51 14.30 11.02 13.78
N MET A 52 13.24 11.13 12.98
CA MET A 52 11.87 11.31 13.48
C MET A 52 11.43 10.17 14.39
N ALA A 53 11.79 8.93 14.08
CA ALA A 53 11.47 7.78 14.91
C ALA A 53 12.12 7.88 16.30
N ASP A 54 13.39 8.30 16.39
CA ASP A 54 14.10 8.45 17.66
C ASP A 54 13.68 9.70 18.44
N ASP A 55 13.58 10.84 17.75
CA ASP A 55 13.44 12.15 18.40
C ASP A 55 11.98 12.50 18.71
N LEU A 56 11.05 11.99 17.89
CA LEU A 56 9.62 12.34 17.95
C LEU A 56 8.71 11.14 18.14
N GLY A 57 9.23 9.91 18.14
CA GLY A 57 8.42 8.70 18.05
C GLY A 57 8.78 7.60 19.04
N ASP A 58 8.38 6.38 18.70
CA ASP A 58 8.59 5.17 19.50
C ASP A 58 9.88 4.40 19.15
N GLY A 59 10.80 5.02 18.38
CA GLY A 59 12.04 4.43 17.90
C GLY A 59 11.91 3.63 16.59
N ASP A 60 10.69 3.44 16.09
CA ASP A 60 10.43 2.66 14.89
C ASP A 60 9.82 3.48 13.75
N VAL A 61 10.16 3.07 12.52
CA VAL A 61 9.44 3.45 11.31
C VAL A 61 8.47 2.34 10.94
N HIS A 62 7.19 2.69 10.75
CA HIS A 62 6.14 1.71 10.48
C HIS A 62 5.61 1.85 9.05
N ILE A 63 5.68 0.78 8.26
CA ILE A 63 5.03 0.65 6.95
C ILE A 63 3.66 0.00 7.14
N THR A 64 2.64 0.57 6.50
CA THR A 64 1.25 0.09 6.59
C THR A 64 0.88 -0.81 5.42
N SER A 65 -0.20 -1.59 5.58
CA SER A 65 -0.76 -2.46 4.54
C SER A 65 -1.35 -1.71 3.32
N ARG A 66 -1.17 -0.39 3.24
CA ARG A 66 -1.53 0.45 2.09
C ARG A 66 -0.34 1.28 1.59
N GLY A 67 0.88 0.86 1.93
CA GLY A 67 2.14 1.45 1.45
C GLY A 67 2.48 2.81 2.03
N ASN A 68 1.78 3.24 3.09
CA ASN A 68 2.04 4.51 3.75
C ASN A 68 3.02 4.29 4.92
N ILE A 69 3.84 5.31 5.20
CA ILE A 69 4.81 5.32 6.30
C ILE A 69 4.25 6.14 7.46
N GLN A 70 4.35 5.63 8.68
CA GLN A 70 3.88 6.31 9.88
C GLN A 70 4.94 6.28 11.00
N ILE A 71 4.96 7.36 11.77
CA ILE A 71 5.67 7.47 13.04
C ILE A 71 4.61 7.46 14.15
N ARG A 72 4.84 6.63 15.17
CA ARG A 72 3.95 6.48 16.33
C ARG A 72 4.67 7.05 17.55
N GLY A 73 3.92 7.39 18.59
CA GLY A 73 4.52 7.99 19.79
C GLY A 73 4.68 9.50 19.74
N VAL A 74 4.11 10.15 18.73
CA VAL A 74 4.29 11.59 18.53
C VAL A 74 3.57 12.39 19.62
N GLU A 75 4.29 13.33 20.24
CA GLU A 75 3.77 14.21 21.30
C GLU A 75 3.39 15.61 20.78
N SER A 76 4.06 16.08 19.73
CA SER A 76 3.90 17.42 19.18
C SER A 76 3.59 17.37 17.68
N VAL A 77 2.43 17.92 17.29
CA VAL A 77 2.01 18.01 15.89
C VAL A 77 2.93 18.94 15.10
N ASP A 78 3.30 20.08 15.69
CA ASP A 78 4.07 21.12 15.01
C ASP A 78 5.53 20.68 14.76
N ASP A 79 6.15 20.01 15.73
CA ASP A 79 7.51 19.48 15.56
C ASP A 79 7.54 18.37 14.52
N PHE A 80 6.55 17.48 14.54
CA PHE A 80 6.40 16.44 13.53
C PHE A 80 6.17 17.03 12.13
N ALA A 81 5.24 17.97 11.99
CA ALA A 81 4.97 18.62 10.71
C ALA A 81 6.20 19.36 10.17
N SER A 82 6.97 20.01 11.04
CA SER A 82 8.21 20.72 10.67
C SER A 82 9.28 19.74 10.18
N ALA A 83 9.54 18.65 10.91
CA ALA A 83 10.49 17.63 10.50
C ALA A 83 10.09 16.97 9.16
N VAL A 84 8.80 16.69 8.97
CA VAL A 84 8.28 16.11 7.72
C VAL A 84 8.40 17.09 6.55
N ALA A 85 8.22 18.38 6.79
CA ALA A 85 8.45 19.43 5.78
C ALA A 85 9.93 19.53 5.38
N GLU A 86 10.84 19.52 6.34
CA GLU A 86 12.28 19.55 6.10
C GLU A 86 12.75 18.33 5.30
N ALA A 87 12.14 17.17 5.52
CA ALA A 87 12.39 15.94 4.77
C ALA A 87 11.76 15.91 3.36
N GLY A 88 11.00 16.95 2.97
CA GLY A 88 10.29 16.97 1.69
C GLY A 88 9.19 15.91 1.58
N LEU A 89 8.62 15.51 2.72
CA LEU A 89 7.60 14.46 2.85
C LEU A 89 6.23 15.03 3.28
N LEU A 90 6.08 16.36 3.28
CA LEU A 90 4.84 17.03 3.67
C LEU A 90 3.80 16.97 2.54
N PRO A 91 2.54 16.58 2.83
CA PRO A 91 1.46 16.69 1.86
C PRO A 91 1.08 18.16 1.63
N TYR A 92 0.32 18.43 0.56
CA TYR A 92 -0.31 19.74 0.41
C TYR A 92 -1.33 19.96 1.54
N PRO A 93 -1.29 21.07 2.31
CA PRO A 93 -2.03 21.18 3.57
C PRO A 93 -3.55 20.98 3.50
N ARG A 94 -4.20 21.41 2.41
CA ARG A 94 -5.63 21.17 2.16
C ARG A 94 -5.95 19.70 1.93
N HIS A 95 -5.01 18.94 1.36
CA HIS A 95 -5.14 17.55 0.96
C HIS A 95 -4.38 16.60 1.90
N ASP A 96 -4.09 17.02 3.14
CA ASP A 96 -3.38 16.24 4.17
C ASP A 96 -3.97 14.85 4.42
N ARG A 97 -5.29 14.72 4.20
CA ARG A 97 -6.03 13.47 4.42
C ARG A 97 -6.02 12.56 3.21
N MET A 98 -5.71 13.09 2.03
CA MET A 98 -5.62 12.32 0.80
C MET A 98 -4.60 11.19 0.97
N ARG A 99 -4.99 9.99 0.55
CA ARG A 99 -4.23 8.77 0.84
C ARG A 99 -3.22 8.42 -0.22
N ASN A 100 -2.54 7.32 0.09
CA ASN A 100 -1.47 6.77 -0.66
C ASN A 100 -1.93 6.37 -2.07
N TYR A 101 -1.04 6.59 -3.00
CA TYR A 101 -1.13 6.09 -4.36
C TYR A 101 -0.26 4.84 -4.35
N LEU A 102 -0.84 3.69 -4.66
CA LEU A 102 -0.09 2.47 -4.87
C LEU A 102 0.49 2.48 -6.28
N ALA A 103 1.70 1.98 -6.43
CA ALA A 103 2.34 1.83 -7.73
C ALA A 103 3.14 0.52 -7.74
N SER A 104 3.14 -0.19 -8.86
CA SER A 104 4.00 -1.37 -9.03
C SER A 104 5.46 -0.96 -8.76
N PRO A 105 6.13 -1.56 -7.75
CA PRO A 105 7.41 -1.05 -7.27
C PRO A 105 8.55 -1.25 -8.27
N LEU A 106 8.40 -2.16 -9.24
CA LEU A 106 9.38 -2.45 -10.28
C LEU A 106 9.13 -1.70 -11.59
N SER A 107 8.13 -0.81 -11.63
CA SER A 107 7.72 -0.12 -12.84
C SER A 107 8.87 0.67 -13.47
N GLY A 108 9.09 0.45 -14.77
CA GLY A 108 10.16 1.07 -15.55
C GLY A 108 11.58 0.67 -15.13
N ARG A 109 11.75 -0.50 -14.48
CA ARG A 109 13.04 -1.05 -14.06
C ARG A 109 13.26 -2.49 -14.46
N SER A 110 12.27 -3.33 -14.21
CA SER A 110 12.33 -4.75 -14.55
C SER A 110 11.01 -5.09 -15.21
N GLY A 111 11.00 -5.74 -16.38
CA GLY A 111 9.87 -6.46 -17.00
C GLY A 111 8.47 -5.79 -17.00
N SER A 112 8.39 -4.46 -16.94
CA SER A 112 7.12 -3.74 -16.87
C SER A 112 6.50 -3.58 -18.26
N VAL A 113 5.17 -3.73 -18.38
CA VAL A 113 4.43 -3.42 -19.62
C VAL A 113 4.39 -1.89 -19.85
N GLY A 114 4.52 -1.08 -18.80
CA GLY A 114 4.72 0.37 -18.90
C GLY A 114 5.25 1.03 -17.63
N ASP A 115 5.85 2.22 -17.77
CA ASP A 115 6.31 3.01 -16.62
C ASP A 115 5.19 3.92 -16.07
N VAL A 116 4.74 3.64 -14.85
CA VAL A 116 3.67 4.36 -14.18
C VAL A 116 4.16 5.44 -13.21
N ARG A 117 5.47 5.50 -12.94
CA ARG A 117 6.04 6.40 -11.91
C ARG A 117 5.77 7.87 -12.18
N SER A 118 5.76 8.28 -13.45
CA SER A 118 5.43 9.66 -13.81
C SER A 118 3.93 9.95 -13.71
N LEU A 119 3.07 8.95 -13.93
CA LEU A 119 1.61 9.10 -13.81
C LEU A 119 1.21 9.34 -12.37
N VAL A 120 1.78 8.59 -11.42
CA VAL A 120 1.55 8.79 -9.98
C VAL A 120 1.83 10.23 -9.57
N ARG A 121 2.98 10.76 -9.97
CA ARG A 121 3.39 12.15 -9.66
C ARG A 121 2.50 13.19 -10.35
N ALA A 122 2.07 12.91 -11.57
CA ALA A 122 1.20 13.81 -12.32
C ALA A 122 -0.22 13.85 -11.72
N VAL A 123 -0.80 12.70 -11.40
CA VAL A 123 -2.11 12.61 -10.75
C VAL A 123 -2.09 13.26 -9.36
N ASP A 124 -1.05 13.03 -8.56
CA ASP A 124 -0.92 13.68 -7.26
C ASP A 124 -0.89 15.22 -7.37
N ARG A 125 -0.13 15.74 -8.35
CA ARG A 125 -0.04 17.19 -8.59
C ARG A 125 -1.33 17.79 -9.14
N GLU A 126 -2.04 17.04 -9.97
CA GLU A 126 -3.28 17.50 -10.58
C GLU A 126 -4.42 17.50 -9.57
N LEU A 127 -4.52 16.46 -8.73
CA LEU A 127 -5.57 16.36 -7.71
C LEU A 127 -5.55 17.53 -6.73
N ILE A 128 -4.37 18.03 -6.34
CA ILE A 128 -4.26 19.17 -5.42
C ILE A 128 -4.68 20.52 -6.02
N GLN A 129 -4.90 20.59 -7.34
CA GLN A 129 -5.41 21.81 -7.98
C GLN A 129 -6.90 22.04 -7.70
N TYR A 130 -7.62 21.00 -7.26
CA TYR A 130 -9.06 21.06 -7.04
C TYR A 130 -9.38 21.04 -5.54
N ASP A 131 -10.07 22.08 -5.07
CA ASP A 131 -10.48 22.18 -3.66
C ASP A 131 -11.54 21.12 -3.30
N ASP A 132 -12.33 20.64 -4.27
CA ASP A 132 -13.38 19.64 -4.05
C ASP A 132 -12.78 18.27 -3.66
N THR A 133 -11.60 17.91 -4.17
CA THR A 133 -10.89 16.65 -3.86
C THR A 133 -10.18 16.66 -2.51
N ALA A 134 -10.01 17.82 -1.86
CA ALA A 134 -9.39 17.94 -0.54
C ALA A 134 -10.14 17.14 0.54
N ASP A 135 -11.47 17.02 0.37
CA ASP A 135 -12.36 16.27 1.25
C ASP A 135 -12.55 14.81 0.84
N LEU A 136 -11.74 14.30 -0.10
CA LEU A 136 -11.70 12.87 -0.39
C LEU A 136 -11.37 12.11 0.91
N PRO A 137 -12.09 11.01 1.19
CA PRO A 137 -11.85 10.21 2.37
C PRO A 137 -10.41 9.73 2.46
N GLY A 138 -9.88 9.69 3.67
CA GLY A 138 -8.60 9.08 4.00
C GLY A 138 -8.59 7.55 3.82
N ARG A 139 -9.50 6.96 3.05
CA ARG A 139 -9.44 5.55 2.65
C ARG A 139 -9.51 5.37 1.15
N THR A 140 -9.80 6.44 0.39
CA THR A 140 -9.79 6.40 -1.06
C THR A 140 -8.43 5.93 -1.53
N LEU A 141 -8.40 4.91 -2.39
CA LEU A 141 -7.19 4.26 -2.84
C LEU A 141 -7.06 4.38 -4.35
N PHE A 142 -5.89 4.83 -4.76
CA PHE A 142 -5.47 4.86 -6.15
C PHE A 142 -4.42 3.78 -6.36
N ALA A 143 -4.47 3.05 -7.47
CA ALA A 143 -3.39 2.13 -7.85
C ALA A 143 -2.97 2.34 -9.31
N PHE A 144 -1.67 2.28 -9.52
CA PHE A 144 -1.03 2.41 -10.83
C PHE A 144 -0.22 1.14 -11.07
N ASP A 145 -0.81 0.23 -11.83
CA ASP A 145 -0.27 -1.08 -12.10
C ASP A 145 0.51 -1.06 -13.43
N ASP A 146 1.71 -1.63 -13.44
CA ASP A 146 2.59 -1.67 -14.60
C ASP A 146 2.28 -2.80 -15.59
N GLY A 147 1.12 -3.46 -15.43
CA GLY A 147 0.60 -4.54 -16.26
C GLY A 147 0.75 -5.91 -15.63
N ARG A 148 1.43 -6.01 -14.49
CA ARG A 148 1.68 -7.27 -13.79
C ARG A 148 0.56 -7.71 -12.86
N GLY A 149 -0.35 -6.83 -12.51
CA GLY A 149 -1.45 -7.15 -11.61
C GLY A 149 -1.05 -7.29 -10.15
N ASP A 150 0.05 -6.64 -9.73
CA ASP A 150 0.53 -6.69 -8.36
C ASP A 150 -0.29 -5.76 -7.45
N VAL A 151 -0.37 -4.48 -7.78
CA VAL A 151 -1.07 -3.48 -6.97
C VAL A 151 -2.55 -3.35 -7.33
N ILE A 152 -2.99 -3.78 -8.51
CA ILE A 152 -4.43 -3.78 -8.83
C ILE A 152 -5.20 -4.79 -7.97
N ALA A 153 -4.53 -5.85 -7.51
CA ALA A 153 -5.09 -6.82 -6.56
C ALA A 153 -5.53 -6.16 -5.24
N GLU A 154 -5.01 -4.97 -4.92
CA GLU A 154 -5.43 -4.13 -3.77
C GLU A 154 -6.82 -3.51 -3.90
N ARG A 155 -7.54 -3.82 -4.98
CA ARG A 155 -8.92 -3.39 -5.25
C ARG A 155 -9.08 -1.88 -5.02
N PRO A 156 -8.36 -1.02 -5.77
CA PRO A 156 -8.42 0.42 -5.59
C PRO A 156 -9.80 0.98 -5.95
N ASP A 157 -10.13 2.18 -5.44
CA ASP A 157 -11.31 2.91 -5.94
C ASP A 157 -11.06 3.38 -7.38
N PHE A 158 -9.83 3.78 -7.69
CA PHE A 158 -9.39 4.17 -9.03
C PHE A 158 -8.07 3.47 -9.36
N GLY A 159 -8.12 2.54 -10.30
CA GLY A 159 -6.97 1.81 -10.80
C GLY A 159 -6.67 2.16 -12.25
N VAL A 160 -5.39 2.12 -12.63
CA VAL A 160 -4.97 2.06 -14.03
C VAL A 160 -3.95 0.95 -14.21
N ILE A 161 -4.03 0.23 -15.34
CA ILE A 161 -3.17 -0.92 -15.66
C ILE A 161 -2.50 -0.66 -17.00
N ALA A 162 -1.17 -0.60 -17.03
CA ALA A 162 -0.44 -0.45 -18.28
C ALA A 162 -0.71 -1.65 -19.22
N THR A 163 -0.98 -1.38 -20.49
CA THR A 163 -1.34 -2.39 -21.48
C THR A 163 -0.84 -2.03 -22.88
N THR A 164 -0.91 -2.98 -23.82
CA THR A 164 -0.54 -2.81 -25.23
C THR A 164 -1.68 -3.23 -26.15
N LYS A 165 -2.20 -2.31 -26.99
CA LYS A 165 -3.41 -2.57 -27.79
C LYS A 165 -3.21 -3.31 -29.11
N THR A 166 -2.20 -2.95 -29.92
CA THR A 166 -2.25 -3.35 -31.35
C THR A 166 -0.92 -3.60 -32.04
N ARG A 167 0.22 -2.98 -31.66
CA ARG A 167 1.54 -3.27 -32.26
C ARG A 167 2.69 -3.22 -31.24
N PRO A 168 3.79 -3.97 -31.45
CA PRO A 168 5.01 -3.85 -30.65
C PRO A 168 5.64 -2.44 -30.64
N SER A 169 5.35 -1.61 -31.64
CA SER A 169 5.76 -0.19 -31.70
C SER A 169 4.90 0.74 -30.85
N ASP A 170 3.72 0.29 -30.44
CA ASP A 170 2.74 1.03 -29.62
C ASP A 170 2.81 0.56 -28.16
N ALA A 171 3.90 -0.13 -27.79
CA ALA A 171 4.16 -0.52 -26.41
C ALA A 171 4.23 0.73 -25.52
N HIS A 172 3.67 0.64 -24.31
CA HIS A 172 3.75 1.64 -23.23
C HIS A 172 2.76 2.82 -23.24
N ASP A 173 1.77 2.86 -24.14
CA ASP A 173 0.93 4.06 -24.32
C ASP A 173 -0.54 3.93 -23.91
N PHE A 174 -1.03 2.77 -23.50
CA PHE A 174 -2.42 2.60 -23.07
C PHE A 174 -2.55 2.07 -21.65
N PHE A 175 -3.67 2.43 -21.02
CA PHE A 175 -3.98 2.12 -19.63
C PHE A 175 -5.44 1.70 -19.51
N ASP A 176 -5.68 0.46 -19.10
CA ASP A 176 -7.02 0.04 -18.72
C ASP A 176 -7.41 0.68 -17.38
N VAL A 177 -8.61 1.23 -17.32
CA VAL A 177 -9.15 1.94 -16.16
C VAL A 177 -10.02 1.00 -15.35
N VAL A 178 -9.75 0.93 -14.04
CA VAL A 178 -10.51 0.14 -13.07
C VAL A 178 -11.19 1.07 -12.07
N ILE A 179 -12.45 0.80 -11.74
CA ILE A 179 -13.22 1.54 -10.75
C ILE A 179 -13.76 0.59 -9.69
N GLY A 180 -13.76 1.01 -8.42
CA GLY A 180 -14.48 0.31 -7.36
C GLY A 180 -13.95 -1.09 -7.04
N GLY A 181 -12.69 -1.36 -7.34
CA GLY A 181 -11.98 -2.59 -7.02
C GLY A 181 -11.71 -3.47 -8.24
N ASP A 182 -12.74 -3.75 -9.03
CA ASP A 182 -12.69 -4.75 -10.09
C ASP A 182 -13.41 -4.34 -11.39
N TYR A 183 -14.11 -3.21 -11.40
CA TYR A 183 -14.88 -2.82 -12.57
C TYR A 183 -13.97 -2.27 -13.68
N LEU A 184 -13.75 -3.05 -14.72
CA LEU A 184 -13.00 -2.66 -15.89
C LEU A 184 -13.85 -1.79 -16.84
N VAL A 185 -13.47 -0.52 -16.98
CA VAL A 185 -14.31 0.48 -17.63
C VAL A 185 -14.01 0.57 -19.13
N GLY A 186 -12.73 0.59 -19.47
CA GLY A 186 -12.20 0.85 -20.80
C GLY A 186 -10.71 1.19 -20.75
N SER A 187 -10.11 1.44 -21.91
CA SER A 187 -8.69 1.77 -22.04
C SER A 187 -8.49 3.21 -22.51
N LEU A 188 -7.55 3.92 -21.91
CA LEU A 188 -7.18 5.30 -22.25
C LEU A 188 -5.73 5.38 -22.75
N PRO A 189 -5.43 6.25 -23.73
CA PRO A 189 -4.05 6.60 -24.02
C PRO A 189 -3.42 7.35 -22.84
N ARG A 190 -2.11 7.20 -22.63
CA ARG A 190 -1.32 7.76 -21.52
C ARG A 190 -1.59 9.24 -21.30
N ALA A 191 -1.69 10.01 -22.38
CA ALA A 191 -1.93 11.44 -22.36
C ALA A 191 -3.28 11.85 -21.72
N ARG A 192 -4.23 10.91 -21.60
CA ARG A 192 -5.56 11.13 -21.03
C ARG A 192 -5.72 10.56 -19.62
N VAL A 193 -4.77 9.76 -19.15
CA VAL A 193 -4.89 9.05 -17.87
C VAL A 193 -5.03 10.01 -16.69
N VAL A 194 -4.18 11.03 -16.64
CA VAL A 194 -4.12 11.95 -15.49
C VAL A 194 -5.46 12.68 -15.32
N ASP A 195 -5.91 13.38 -16.36
CA ASP A 195 -7.17 14.13 -16.34
C ASP A 195 -8.36 13.22 -16.04
N SER A 196 -8.39 12.02 -16.62
CA SER A 196 -9.49 11.07 -16.42
C SER A 196 -9.55 10.52 -15.01
N VAL A 197 -8.43 10.13 -14.40
CA VAL A 197 -8.40 9.64 -13.02
C VAL A 197 -8.80 10.74 -12.03
N VAL A 198 -8.31 11.96 -12.26
CA VAL A 198 -8.69 13.13 -11.45
C VAL A 198 -10.19 13.39 -11.56
N GLU A 199 -10.73 13.40 -12.78
CA GLU A 199 -12.15 13.67 -12.98
C GLU A 199 -13.02 12.56 -12.37
N LEU A 200 -12.65 11.29 -12.49
CA LEU A 200 -13.35 10.20 -11.82
C LEU A 200 -13.36 10.37 -10.29
N ALA A 201 -12.24 10.80 -9.70
CA ALA A 201 -12.17 11.08 -8.28
C ALA A 201 -13.09 12.24 -7.86
N ARG A 202 -13.17 13.30 -8.68
CA ARG A 202 -14.09 14.44 -8.46
C ARG A 202 -15.55 14.01 -8.58
N GLN A 203 -15.86 13.19 -9.58
CA GLN A 203 -17.19 12.64 -9.81
C GLN A 203 -17.63 11.74 -8.64
N TRP A 204 -16.74 10.90 -8.13
CA TRP A 204 -17.01 10.13 -6.91
C TRP A 204 -17.22 11.04 -5.71
N GLN A 205 -16.33 12.01 -5.49
CA GLN A 205 -16.42 12.95 -4.38
C GLN A 205 -17.76 13.69 -4.34
N ALA A 206 -18.32 14.05 -5.49
CA ALA A 206 -19.63 14.69 -5.59
C ALA A 206 -20.80 13.76 -5.20
N ARG A 207 -20.65 12.43 -5.36
CA ARG A 207 -21.71 11.42 -5.17
C ARG A 207 -21.59 10.60 -3.87
N ARG A 208 -20.40 10.54 -3.27
CA ARG A 208 -20.06 9.59 -2.19
C ARG A 208 -20.91 9.68 -0.91
N GLY A 209 -21.54 10.82 -0.66
CA GLY A 209 -22.19 11.11 0.62
C GLY A 209 -21.25 10.89 1.81
N LYS A 210 -21.56 9.89 2.66
CA LYS A 210 -20.76 9.54 3.85
C LYS A 210 -19.80 8.37 3.63
N ASN A 211 -19.82 7.75 2.46
CA ASN A 211 -19.02 6.57 2.18
C ASN A 211 -17.55 6.97 1.92
N TRP A 212 -16.65 6.08 2.31
CA TRP A 212 -15.21 6.29 2.23
C TRP A 212 -14.58 5.66 0.99
N ARG A 213 -15.19 4.58 0.51
CA ARG A 213 -14.80 3.81 -0.68
C ARG A 213 -15.98 3.66 -1.62
N ILE A 214 -15.71 3.49 -2.90
CA ILE A 214 -16.74 3.24 -3.92
C ILE A 214 -17.48 1.94 -3.63
N GLU A 215 -16.75 0.87 -3.28
CA GLU A 215 -17.29 -0.46 -2.97
C GLU A 215 -18.34 -0.47 -1.84
N GLU A 216 -18.35 0.55 -0.98
CA GLU A 216 -19.31 0.68 0.13
C GLU A 216 -20.68 1.20 -0.34
N THR A 217 -20.79 1.61 -1.60
CA THR A 217 -22.00 2.17 -2.20
C THR A 217 -22.46 1.25 -3.33
N PRO A 218 -23.50 0.43 -3.12
CA PRO A 218 -24.02 -0.44 -4.17
C PRO A 218 -24.39 0.36 -5.44
N GLY A 219 -23.94 -0.10 -6.60
CA GLY A 219 -24.18 0.55 -7.90
C GLY A 219 -23.25 1.72 -8.24
N ALA A 220 -22.43 2.21 -7.29
CA ALA A 220 -21.63 3.41 -7.53
C ALA A 220 -20.49 3.18 -8.54
N ALA A 221 -19.94 1.97 -8.59
CA ALA A 221 -18.90 1.63 -9.57
C ALA A 221 -19.48 1.62 -10.99
N GLU A 222 -20.66 1.01 -11.15
CA GLU A 222 -21.41 0.94 -12.40
C GLU A 222 -21.83 2.33 -12.88
N ASP A 223 -22.38 3.16 -11.98
CA ASP A 223 -22.79 4.53 -12.27
C ASP A 223 -21.59 5.38 -12.73
N LEU A 224 -20.44 5.27 -12.03
CA LEU A 224 -19.22 5.98 -12.40
C LEU A 224 -18.64 5.47 -13.71
N ALA A 225 -18.69 4.17 -13.96
CA ALA A 225 -18.23 3.58 -15.20
C ALA A 225 -19.11 3.97 -16.40
N GLN A 226 -20.43 4.03 -16.21
CA GLN A 226 -21.34 4.55 -17.21
C GLN A 226 -21.01 6.02 -17.51
N TRP A 227 -20.89 6.84 -16.46
CA TRP A 227 -20.49 8.23 -16.62
C TRP A 227 -19.15 8.36 -17.36
N ALA A 228 -18.17 7.50 -17.05
CA ALA A 228 -16.87 7.50 -17.70
C ALA A 228 -16.98 7.21 -19.20
N ARG A 229 -17.77 6.22 -19.61
CA ARG A 229 -18.01 5.88 -21.02
C ARG A 229 -18.71 6.99 -21.80
N GLU A 230 -19.55 7.76 -21.14
CA GLU A 230 -20.28 8.88 -21.75
C GLU A 230 -19.44 10.16 -21.85
N ASN A 231 -18.47 10.36 -20.95
CA ASN A 231 -17.82 11.67 -20.76
C ASN A 231 -16.29 11.69 -20.96
N LEU A 232 -15.59 10.56 -20.80
CA LEU A 232 -14.14 10.52 -20.97
C LEU A 232 -13.77 10.45 -22.44
N VAL A 233 -13.02 11.45 -22.91
CA VAL A 233 -12.53 11.51 -24.29
C VAL A 233 -11.38 10.53 -24.48
N GLY A 234 -11.47 9.70 -25.52
CA GLY A 234 -10.45 8.71 -25.88
C GLY A 234 -10.55 7.41 -25.09
N LEU A 235 -11.65 7.21 -24.36
CA LEU A 235 -11.95 5.92 -23.74
C LEU A 235 -12.43 4.95 -24.83
N GLU A 236 -11.71 3.85 -24.94
CA GLU A 236 -12.02 2.75 -25.85
C GLU A 236 -12.31 1.49 -25.06
N ASP A 237 -12.69 0.40 -25.74
CA ASP A 237 -12.86 -0.90 -25.09
C ASP A 237 -11.57 -1.31 -24.36
N PRO A 238 -11.71 -1.97 -23.18
CA PRO A 238 -10.56 -2.42 -22.41
C PRO A 238 -9.76 -3.47 -23.19
N VAL A 239 -8.46 -3.57 -22.89
CA VAL A 239 -7.61 -4.61 -23.50
C VAL A 239 -7.78 -5.93 -22.78
N HIS A 240 -7.84 -5.88 -21.46
CA HIS A 240 -8.06 -7.06 -20.65
C HIS A 240 -9.55 -7.43 -20.62
N ASP A 241 -9.85 -8.74 -20.59
CA ASP A 241 -11.19 -9.23 -20.30
C ASP A 241 -11.41 -9.42 -18.79
N VAL A 242 -10.32 -9.70 -18.07
CA VAL A 242 -10.27 -9.89 -16.61
C VAL A 242 -9.02 -9.21 -16.06
N LEU A 243 -9.05 -8.80 -14.79
CA LEU A 243 -7.87 -8.19 -14.17
C LEU A 243 -6.66 -9.14 -14.24
N PRO A 244 -5.46 -8.64 -14.59
CA PRO A 244 -4.26 -9.45 -14.55
C PRO A 244 -3.95 -9.89 -13.12
N VAL A 245 -3.30 -11.03 -13.01
CA VAL A 245 -2.85 -11.60 -11.74
C VAL A 245 -1.32 -11.68 -11.79
N TYR A 246 -0.66 -11.26 -10.72
CA TYR A 246 0.79 -11.36 -10.59
C TYR A 246 1.27 -12.81 -10.80
N GLU A 247 1.91 -13.08 -11.94
CA GLU A 247 2.21 -14.46 -12.38
C GLU A 247 3.12 -15.23 -11.42
N GLU A 248 4.14 -14.58 -10.83
CA GLU A 248 5.04 -15.22 -9.85
C GLU A 248 4.33 -15.63 -8.55
N SER A 249 3.07 -15.19 -8.33
CA SER A 249 2.25 -15.65 -7.20
C SER A 249 1.49 -16.93 -7.46
N ALA A 250 1.28 -17.31 -8.73
CA ALA A 250 0.43 -18.45 -9.10
C ALA A 250 1.02 -19.79 -8.66
N ASP A 251 2.35 -19.90 -8.64
CA ASP A 251 3.10 -21.10 -8.23
C ASP A 251 3.69 -21.00 -6.82
N ASN A 252 3.38 -19.92 -6.09
CA ASN A 252 3.93 -19.69 -4.76
C ASN A 252 3.13 -20.44 -3.69
N GLU A 253 3.69 -21.52 -3.14
CA GLU A 253 3.09 -22.29 -2.03
C GLU A 253 2.77 -21.44 -0.79
N LEU A 254 3.40 -20.26 -0.64
CA LEU A 254 3.17 -19.33 0.46
C LEU A 254 2.15 -18.22 0.13
N GLY A 255 1.67 -18.15 -1.11
CA GLY A 255 0.67 -17.19 -1.55
C GLY A 255 1.14 -15.73 -1.45
N LEU A 256 2.42 -15.44 -1.72
CA LEU A 256 2.89 -14.06 -1.82
C LEU A 256 2.58 -13.50 -3.21
N ARG A 257 1.98 -12.30 -3.26
CA ARG A 257 1.67 -11.55 -4.49
C ARG A 257 2.60 -10.36 -4.70
N GLN A 258 3.85 -10.50 -4.29
CA GLN A 258 4.80 -9.40 -4.23
C GLN A 258 6.18 -9.84 -4.71
N PRO A 259 6.94 -8.93 -5.35
CA PRO A 259 8.34 -9.17 -5.65
C PRO A 259 9.15 -9.26 -4.35
N MET A 260 10.09 -10.21 -4.30
CA MET A 260 10.92 -10.51 -3.13
C MET A 260 12.34 -10.89 -3.52
N GLY A 261 13.30 -10.48 -2.69
CA GLY A 261 14.70 -10.85 -2.84
C GLY A 261 15.40 -10.10 -3.97
N TRP A 262 16.31 -10.80 -4.63
CA TRP A 262 17.11 -10.27 -5.72
C TRP A 262 16.33 -10.26 -7.02
N ILE A 263 16.17 -9.10 -7.65
CA ILE A 263 15.41 -8.92 -8.88
C ILE A 263 16.30 -8.20 -9.89
N ASP A 264 16.58 -8.87 -11.01
CA ASP A 264 17.36 -8.27 -12.09
C ASP A 264 16.53 -7.18 -12.80
N GLN A 265 17.19 -6.05 -13.06
CA GLN A 265 16.65 -4.96 -13.86
C GLN A 265 17.06 -5.12 -15.33
N ASP A 266 16.29 -4.47 -16.20
CA ASP A 266 16.46 -4.53 -17.66
C ASP A 266 17.82 -3.94 -18.11
N ASP A 267 18.45 -3.09 -17.29
CA ASP A 267 19.75 -2.45 -17.54
C ASP A 267 20.95 -3.17 -16.89
N GLY A 268 20.74 -4.36 -16.31
CA GLY A 268 21.78 -5.13 -15.62
C GLY A 268 22.07 -4.69 -14.19
N ARG A 269 21.29 -3.73 -13.65
CA ARG A 269 21.24 -3.44 -12.21
C ARG A 269 20.33 -4.43 -11.49
N VAL A 270 20.24 -4.24 -10.18
CA VAL A 270 19.45 -5.07 -9.26
C VAL A 270 18.47 -4.17 -8.52
N SER A 271 17.25 -4.65 -8.36
CA SER A 271 16.33 -4.22 -7.31
C SER A 271 16.32 -5.27 -6.22
N LEU A 272 16.46 -4.85 -4.97
CA LEU A 272 16.47 -5.73 -3.81
C LEU A 272 15.20 -5.49 -3.00
N ALA A 273 14.28 -6.45 -3.06
CA ALA A 273 12.99 -6.38 -2.38
C ALA A 273 13.03 -7.13 -1.04
N CYS A 274 12.53 -6.48 0.02
CA CYS A 274 12.38 -7.09 1.33
C CYS A 274 11.02 -6.78 1.94
N VAL A 275 10.67 -7.61 2.92
CA VAL A 275 9.55 -7.36 3.83
C VAL A 275 10.06 -7.07 5.22
N LEU A 276 9.34 -6.19 5.90
CA LEU A 276 9.51 -5.89 7.31
C LEU A 276 8.50 -6.73 8.09
N PRO A 277 8.97 -7.59 9.02
CA PRO A 277 8.08 -8.26 9.96
C PRO A 277 7.12 -7.26 10.63
N PHE A 278 5.81 -7.48 10.44
CA PHE A 278 4.74 -6.62 10.97
C PHE A 278 4.79 -5.14 10.53
N GLY A 279 5.51 -4.85 9.44
CA GLY A 279 5.71 -3.51 8.91
C GLY A 279 6.54 -2.60 9.81
N ARG A 280 7.49 -3.14 10.59
CA ARG A 280 8.34 -2.36 11.50
C ARG A 280 9.81 -2.48 11.16
N MET A 281 10.52 -1.36 11.20
CA MET A 281 11.98 -1.30 11.23
C MET A 281 12.41 -0.31 12.29
N ASP A 282 13.53 -0.58 12.96
CA ASP A 282 14.13 0.37 13.89
C ASP A 282 14.74 1.58 13.16
N SER A 283 14.94 2.68 13.87
CA SER A 283 15.55 3.90 13.35
C SER A 283 16.95 3.68 12.77
N ALA A 284 17.72 2.74 13.32
CA ALA A 284 19.04 2.38 12.83
C ALA A 284 18.98 1.73 11.44
N CYS A 285 18.00 0.85 11.20
CA CYS A 285 17.75 0.24 9.91
C CYS A 285 17.27 1.27 8.89
N ALA A 286 16.40 2.20 9.28
CA ALA A 286 16.02 3.32 8.43
C ALA A 286 17.26 4.13 8.00
N ARG A 287 18.17 4.47 8.94
CA ARG A 287 19.43 5.14 8.58
C ARG A 287 20.33 4.31 7.68
N LEU A 288 20.37 2.99 7.84
CA LEU A 288 21.11 2.09 6.94
C LEU A 288 20.53 2.10 5.52
N LEU A 289 19.20 2.10 5.36
CA LEU A 289 18.56 2.29 4.05
C LEU A 289 18.97 3.63 3.41
N GLY A 290 19.05 4.70 4.21
CA GLY A 290 19.59 5.98 3.74
C GLY A 290 21.07 5.91 3.33
N ALA A 291 21.88 5.16 4.09
CA ALA A 291 23.30 4.97 3.82
C ALA A 291 23.60 4.12 2.58
N VAL A 292 22.67 3.25 2.15
CA VAL A 292 22.75 2.54 0.85
C VAL A 292 22.86 3.56 -0.30
N GLY A 293 22.29 4.76 -0.15
CA GLY A 293 22.44 5.83 -1.12
C GLY A 293 21.67 5.61 -2.42
N LYS A 294 20.67 4.71 -2.42
CA LYS A 294 19.85 4.37 -3.59
C LYS A 294 18.37 4.70 -3.38
N PRO A 295 17.63 5.06 -4.44
CA PRO A 295 16.19 5.26 -4.34
C PRO A 295 15.49 3.94 -3.99
N SER A 296 14.31 4.06 -3.38
CA SER A 296 13.54 2.90 -2.93
C SER A 296 12.04 3.13 -3.03
N THR A 297 11.29 2.03 -3.03
CA THR A 297 9.83 2.06 -3.02
C THR A 297 9.30 1.31 -1.81
N VAL A 298 8.41 1.95 -1.04
CA VAL A 298 7.61 1.30 0.01
C VAL A 298 6.37 0.65 -0.59
N THR A 299 6.10 -0.60 -0.21
CA THR A 299 5.01 -1.40 -0.79
C THR A 299 3.80 -1.52 0.16
N CYS A 300 2.63 -1.87 -0.39
CA CYS A 300 1.43 -2.19 0.39
C CYS A 300 1.52 -3.50 1.16
N TRP A 301 2.61 -4.25 1.01
CA TRP A 301 2.80 -5.54 1.65
C TRP A 301 3.85 -5.48 2.77
N HIS A 302 3.97 -4.32 3.42
CA HIS A 302 4.96 -4.06 4.48
C HIS A 302 6.41 -4.20 4.00
N GLY A 303 6.69 -3.89 2.74
CA GLY A 303 8.02 -4.07 2.16
C GLY A 303 8.69 -2.78 1.71
N VAL A 304 9.99 -2.92 1.44
CA VAL A 304 10.84 -1.91 0.79
C VAL A 304 11.57 -2.58 -0.36
N VAL A 305 11.55 -1.96 -1.54
CA VAL A 305 12.36 -2.34 -2.68
C VAL A 305 13.44 -1.28 -2.88
N VAL A 306 14.70 -1.64 -2.71
CA VAL A 306 15.84 -0.75 -2.98
C VAL A 306 16.27 -0.94 -4.42
N HIS A 307 16.38 0.13 -5.18
CA HIS A 307 16.59 0.06 -6.61
C HIS A 307 18.02 0.44 -7.03
N ASP A 308 18.32 0.17 -8.29
CA ASP A 308 19.43 0.73 -9.06
C ASP A 308 20.82 0.38 -8.47
N LEU A 309 20.87 -0.74 -7.76
CA LEU A 309 22.05 -1.35 -7.18
C LEU A 309 22.86 -2.06 -8.27
N THR A 310 24.18 -1.98 -8.21
CA THR A 310 25.02 -2.99 -8.86
C THR A 310 24.91 -4.32 -8.09
N PRO A 311 25.23 -5.47 -8.72
CA PRO A 311 25.26 -6.75 -8.01
C PRO A 311 26.09 -6.73 -6.71
N ALA A 312 27.27 -6.09 -6.73
CA ALA A 312 28.12 -5.98 -5.55
C ALA A 312 27.48 -5.12 -4.44
N GLU A 313 26.84 -3.99 -4.79
CA GLU A 313 26.11 -3.17 -3.83
C GLU A 313 24.91 -3.91 -3.24
N ALA A 314 24.20 -4.72 -4.04
CA ALA A 314 23.09 -5.54 -3.57
C ALA A 314 23.53 -6.61 -2.57
N ASP A 315 24.62 -7.33 -2.88
CA ASP A 315 25.23 -8.29 -1.94
C ASP A 315 25.66 -7.63 -0.63
N GLU A 316 26.25 -6.44 -0.70
CA GLU A 316 26.64 -5.68 0.48
C GLU A 316 25.41 -5.25 1.30
N ALA A 317 24.37 -4.72 0.63
CA ALA A 317 23.11 -4.30 1.24
C ALA A 317 22.46 -5.41 2.07
N VAL A 318 22.37 -6.62 1.51
CA VAL A 318 21.81 -7.78 2.23
C VAL A 318 22.58 -8.06 3.53
N ARG A 319 23.92 -7.96 3.52
CA ARG A 319 24.76 -8.29 4.68
C ARG A 319 24.53 -7.41 5.89
N PHE A 320 24.11 -6.16 5.72
CA PHE A 320 23.82 -5.26 6.85
C PHE A 320 22.33 -5.03 7.10
N LEU A 321 21.46 -5.17 6.10
CA LEU A 321 20.01 -5.03 6.27
C LEU A 321 19.38 -6.31 6.85
N ALA A 322 19.79 -7.50 6.40
CA ALA A 322 19.18 -8.75 6.88
C ALA A 322 19.39 -8.98 8.39
N PRO A 323 20.58 -8.73 8.97
CA PRO A 323 20.77 -8.83 10.43
C PRO A 323 19.94 -7.83 11.24
N ARG A 324 19.37 -6.79 10.61
CA ARG A 324 18.45 -5.83 11.23
C ARG A 324 16.98 -6.24 11.13
N GLY A 325 16.70 -7.44 10.62
CA GLY A 325 15.36 -8.01 10.57
C GLY A 325 14.63 -7.80 9.24
N LEU A 326 15.26 -7.21 8.23
CA LEU A 326 14.70 -7.18 6.87
C LEU A 326 14.81 -8.57 6.25
N VAL A 327 13.69 -9.04 5.70
CA VAL A 327 13.58 -10.39 5.16
C VAL A 327 13.59 -10.32 3.64
N PHE A 328 14.60 -10.94 3.02
CA PHE A 328 14.77 -11.00 1.56
C PHE A 328 14.39 -12.37 0.98
N ASP A 329 14.28 -13.40 1.82
CA ASP A 329 13.93 -14.75 1.42
C ASP A 329 12.41 -14.92 1.34
N ALA A 330 11.89 -15.16 0.13
CA ALA A 330 10.47 -15.43 -0.11
C ALA A 330 9.98 -16.68 0.64
N ALA A 331 10.85 -17.65 0.92
CA ALA A 331 10.50 -18.87 1.67
C ALA A 331 10.37 -18.63 3.19
N SER A 332 10.76 -17.45 3.69
CA SER A 332 10.71 -17.15 5.11
C SER A 332 9.25 -17.12 5.61
N PRO A 333 8.92 -17.79 6.73
CA PRO A 333 7.60 -17.67 7.36
C PRO A 333 7.24 -16.22 7.71
N LEU A 334 8.25 -15.36 7.97
CA LEU A 334 8.02 -13.95 8.27
C LEU A 334 7.45 -13.17 7.06
N ALA A 335 7.61 -13.65 5.84
CA ALA A 335 7.07 -13.00 4.64
C ALA A 335 5.56 -13.21 4.46
N ARG A 336 5.01 -14.29 5.04
CA ARG A 336 3.57 -14.64 4.92
C ARG A 336 2.76 -14.32 6.17
N VAL A 337 3.42 -13.92 7.27
CA VAL A 337 2.75 -13.62 8.54
C VAL A 337 2.62 -12.12 8.72
N THR A 338 1.38 -11.68 8.93
CA THR A 338 1.06 -10.29 9.25
C THR A 338 0.35 -10.23 10.60
N ALA A 339 0.36 -9.07 11.23
CA ALA A 339 -0.35 -8.87 12.48
C ALA A 339 -0.79 -7.41 12.61
N CYS A 340 -1.92 -7.19 13.27
CA CYS A 340 -2.28 -5.84 13.69
C CYS A 340 -1.29 -5.31 14.75
N THR A 341 -1.46 -4.06 15.19
CA THR A 341 -0.54 -3.46 16.17
C THR A 341 -0.44 -4.25 17.48
N GLY A 342 -1.54 -4.82 17.96
CA GLY A 342 -1.55 -5.62 19.20
C GLY A 342 -1.34 -4.80 20.49
N LEU A 343 -1.31 -5.49 21.63
CA LEU A 343 -0.75 -4.93 22.86
C LEU A 343 0.78 -4.78 22.73
N PRO A 344 1.38 -3.82 23.46
CA PRO A 344 0.75 -2.84 24.35
C PRO A 344 0.22 -1.58 23.64
N GLN A 345 0.53 -1.36 22.36
CA GLN A 345 0.26 -0.08 21.66
C GLN A 345 -1.23 0.11 21.27
N CYS A 346 -2.01 -0.96 21.22
CA CYS A 346 -3.44 -0.91 20.94
C CYS A 346 -4.24 -1.41 22.14
N ARG A 347 -4.80 -0.50 22.95
CA ARG A 347 -5.71 -0.81 24.09
C ARG A 347 -6.95 -1.63 23.75
N LYS A 348 -7.28 -1.78 22.46
CA LYS A 348 -8.40 -2.60 22.00
C LYS A 348 -8.01 -4.06 21.81
N SER A 349 -6.71 -4.35 21.72
CA SER A 349 -6.20 -5.69 21.54
C SER A 349 -6.34 -6.49 22.83
N ARG A 350 -6.66 -7.77 22.69
CA ARG A 350 -6.73 -8.73 23.80
C ARG A 350 -5.35 -9.31 24.14
N ASP A 351 -4.46 -9.44 23.16
CA ASP A 351 -3.11 -9.99 23.33
C ASP A 351 -2.01 -9.17 22.62
N ASP A 352 -0.75 -9.50 22.92
CA ASP A 352 0.43 -9.09 22.15
C ASP A 352 0.61 -10.03 20.94
N VAL A 353 -0.24 -9.76 19.94
CA VAL A 353 -0.35 -10.55 18.71
C VAL A 353 0.93 -10.64 17.89
N ARG A 354 1.84 -9.68 18.01
CA ARG A 354 3.12 -9.68 17.28
C ARG A 354 4.11 -10.62 17.94
N SER A 355 4.22 -10.56 19.27
CA SER A 355 5.04 -11.51 20.02
C SER A 355 4.51 -12.94 19.91
N ASP A 356 3.19 -13.12 19.91
CA ASP A 356 2.55 -14.42 19.67
C ASP A 356 2.84 -14.97 18.27
N ALA A 357 2.74 -14.12 17.24
CA ALA A 357 3.09 -14.51 15.88
C ALA A 357 4.54 -15.01 15.78
N VAL A 358 5.50 -14.30 16.40
CA VAL A 358 6.91 -14.74 16.43
C VAL A 358 7.06 -16.09 17.17
N ARG A 359 6.35 -16.28 18.29
CA ARG A 359 6.35 -17.57 19.01
C ARG A 359 5.83 -18.71 18.13
N ALA A 360 4.72 -18.49 17.42
CA ALA A 360 4.13 -19.49 16.54
C ALA A 360 5.05 -19.84 15.35
N ILE A 361 5.73 -18.84 14.77
CA ILE A 361 6.75 -19.04 13.74
C ILE A 361 7.89 -19.92 14.27
N ASN A 362 8.46 -19.58 15.42
CA ASN A 362 9.59 -20.31 16.01
C ASN A 362 9.20 -21.74 16.43
N ALA A 363 7.93 -21.96 16.79
CA ALA A 363 7.40 -23.28 17.12
C ALA A 363 7.07 -24.14 15.88
N GLY A 364 7.06 -23.57 14.68
CA GLY A 364 6.65 -24.25 13.46
C GLY A 364 5.16 -24.66 13.47
N SER A 365 4.33 -23.95 14.23
CA SER A 365 2.91 -24.32 14.46
C SER A 365 1.93 -23.64 13.51
N LEU A 366 2.43 -22.87 12.53
CA LEU A 366 1.60 -22.14 11.59
C LEU A 366 1.12 -23.04 10.44
N PRO A 367 -0.11 -22.85 9.95
CA PRO A 367 -0.57 -23.52 8.74
C PRO A 367 0.21 -23.04 7.50
N GLY A 368 -0.03 -23.74 6.39
CA GLY A 368 0.39 -23.29 5.06
C GLY A 368 -0.30 -21.98 4.65
N GLY A 369 0.25 -21.29 3.66
CA GLY A 369 -0.29 -20.02 3.17
C GLY A 369 -0.13 -18.84 4.13
N ARG A 370 -0.87 -17.76 3.83
CA ARG A 370 -0.80 -16.49 4.55
C ARG A 370 -1.52 -16.56 5.90
N VAL A 371 -0.94 -15.91 6.90
CA VAL A 371 -1.51 -15.84 8.25
C VAL A 371 -1.63 -14.39 8.70
N HIS A 372 -2.74 -14.06 9.37
CA HIS A 372 -2.94 -12.76 9.99
C HIS A 372 -3.35 -12.88 11.47
N PHE A 373 -2.53 -12.34 12.36
CA PHE A 373 -2.83 -12.27 13.79
C PHE A 373 -3.62 -10.99 14.13
N VAL A 374 -4.78 -11.19 14.74
CA VAL A 374 -5.78 -10.15 14.99
C VAL A 374 -5.99 -9.99 16.49
N GLY A 375 -5.84 -8.77 17.00
CA GLY A 375 -5.99 -8.48 18.41
C GLY A 375 -7.42 -8.24 18.88
N CYS A 376 -8.33 -7.89 17.97
CA CYS A 376 -9.74 -7.60 18.27
C CYS A 376 -10.62 -7.65 17.01
N GLU A 377 -11.93 -7.49 17.19
CA GLU A 377 -12.96 -7.58 16.15
C GLU A 377 -12.74 -6.64 14.94
N ARG A 378 -11.87 -5.64 15.07
CA ARG A 378 -11.57 -4.67 14.01
C ARG A 378 -10.67 -5.19 12.88
N ARG A 379 -9.94 -6.29 13.09
CA ARG A 379 -9.11 -6.93 12.02
C ARG A 379 -8.21 -5.93 11.29
N CYS A 380 -7.55 -5.05 12.05
CA CYS A 380 -6.78 -3.95 11.47
C CYS A 380 -5.60 -4.48 10.66
N GLY A 381 -5.53 -4.09 9.39
CA GLY A 381 -4.43 -4.51 8.50
C GLY A 381 -4.58 -5.94 7.99
N ALA A 382 -5.79 -6.51 8.08
CA ALA A 382 -6.10 -7.79 7.45
C ALA A 382 -5.80 -7.72 5.94
N PRO A 383 -5.22 -8.80 5.37
CA PRO A 383 -5.05 -8.93 3.93
C PRO A 383 -6.40 -8.84 3.19
N ASN A 384 -6.31 -8.49 1.92
CA ASN A 384 -7.38 -8.42 0.92
C ASN A 384 -7.44 -9.68 0.03
N MET A 385 -6.80 -10.76 0.47
CA MET A 385 -6.64 -12.03 -0.23
C MET A 385 -6.73 -13.16 0.77
N ASP A 386 -6.93 -14.40 0.33
CA ASP A 386 -7.10 -15.54 1.24
C ASP A 386 -6.01 -15.63 2.32
N TYR A 387 -6.44 -15.82 3.57
CA TYR A 387 -5.55 -15.95 4.72
C TYR A 387 -6.19 -16.76 5.84
N THR A 388 -5.35 -17.34 6.71
CA THR A 388 -5.81 -17.89 7.99
C THR A 388 -5.77 -16.79 9.06
N GLU A 389 -6.92 -16.49 9.65
CA GLU A 389 -7.08 -15.56 10.75
C GLU A 389 -6.77 -16.26 12.08
N PHE A 390 -5.97 -15.61 12.91
CA PHE A 390 -5.75 -15.94 14.33
C PHE A 390 -6.31 -14.79 15.16
N LEU A 391 -7.56 -14.92 15.62
CA LEU A 391 -8.24 -13.91 16.42
C LEU A 391 -7.99 -14.14 17.91
N ALA A 392 -7.33 -13.19 18.56
CA ALA A 392 -7.04 -13.23 19.98
C ALA A 392 -8.32 -13.25 20.81
N GLU A 393 -8.46 -14.24 21.70
CA GLU A 393 -9.51 -14.32 22.72
C GLU A 393 -9.04 -13.71 24.06
N GLY A 394 -7.72 -13.65 24.27
CA GLY A 394 -7.05 -13.24 25.49
C GLY A 394 -6.16 -14.35 26.06
N ASP A 395 -5.16 -13.98 26.86
CA ASP A 395 -4.24 -14.89 27.55
C ASP A 395 -3.48 -15.83 26.60
N GLY A 396 -3.19 -15.36 25.38
CA GLY A 396 -2.49 -16.12 24.34
C GLY A 396 -3.34 -17.20 23.65
N VAL A 397 -4.66 -17.18 23.83
CA VAL A 397 -5.60 -18.09 23.16
C VAL A 397 -6.15 -17.45 21.89
N TYR A 398 -6.24 -18.24 20.81
CA TYR A 398 -6.64 -17.77 19.48
C TYR A 398 -7.73 -18.64 18.86
N GLU A 399 -8.80 -18.00 18.40
CA GLU A 399 -9.76 -18.61 17.47
C GLU A 399 -9.13 -18.59 16.06
N THR A 400 -9.11 -19.74 15.39
CA THR A 400 -8.52 -19.87 14.04
C THR A 400 -9.63 -20.06 13.01
N SER A 401 -9.61 -19.29 11.93
CA SER A 401 -10.56 -19.42 10.81
C SER A 401 -9.91 -19.14 9.47
N GLU A 402 -10.42 -19.77 8.41
CA GLU A 402 -10.03 -19.44 7.03
C GLU A 402 -10.90 -18.30 6.51
N VAL A 403 -10.26 -17.25 5.99
CA VAL A 403 -10.93 -16.12 5.36
C VAL A 403 -10.66 -16.20 3.87
N THR A 404 -11.74 -16.33 3.09
CA THR A 404 -11.69 -16.39 1.63
C THR A 404 -12.20 -15.08 1.02
N HIS A 405 -11.45 -14.57 0.06
CA HIS A 405 -11.80 -13.43 -0.76
C HIS A 405 -12.20 -13.95 -2.14
N HIS A 406 -13.49 -13.86 -2.47
CA HIS A 406 -13.93 -14.15 -3.83
C HIS A 406 -13.36 -13.08 -4.76
N ALA A 407 -12.57 -13.52 -5.74
CA ALA A 407 -12.00 -12.68 -6.79
C ALA A 407 -13.10 -12.11 -7.68
#